data_AF-X1CZZ3-F1
#
_entry.id   AF-X1CZZ3-F1
#
_cell.length_a   1.000
_cell.length_b   1.000
_cell.length_c   1.000
_cell.angle_alpha   90.00
_cell.angle_beta   90.00
_cell.angle_gamma   90.00
#
_symmetry.space_group_name_H-M   'P 1'
#
loop_
_entity.id
_entity.type
_entity.pdbx_description
1 polymer ?
#
loop_
_entity_poly.entity_id
_entity_poly.type
_entity_poly.pdbx_seq_one_letter_code
_entity_poly.pdbx_strand_id
1 'polypeptide(L)' 'ASILVQGVDREGRPLELEAQGMLAIILQHETDHLKGKLFIDHVSALKRQLYTRRMKKKLRSK' A
#
# COMPACT_ATOMS: atom_id res chain seq x y z
N ALA A 1 12.39 -4.53 7.09
CA ALA A 1 11.93 -3.14 6.96
C ALA A 1 11.80 -2.56 8.36
N SER A 2 12.29 -1.34 8.58
CA SER A 2 12.15 -0.59 9.82
C SER A 2 11.80 0.85 9.45
N ILE A 3 10.76 1.43 10.05
CA ILE A 3 10.27 2.78 9.78
C ILE A 3 9.80 3.46 11.06
N LEU A 4 9.81 4.79 11.06
CA LEU A 4 9.12 5.63 12.02
C LEU A 4 7.93 6.28 11.33
N VAL A 5 6.73 6.15 11.88
CA VAL A 5 5.50 6.75 11.34
C VAL A 5 4.99 7.79 12.33
N GLN A 6 4.62 8.95 11.81
CA GLN A 6 3.96 10.01 12.55
C GLN A 6 2.53 10.20 12.04
N GLY A 7 1.61 10.48 12.95
CA GLY A 7 0.21 10.71 12.62
C GLY A 7 -0.57 11.20 13.82
N VAL A 8 -1.88 10.96 13.81
CA VAL A 8 -2.77 11.27 14.92
C VAL A 8 -3.62 10.05 15.26
N ASP A 9 -4.02 9.92 16.52
CA ASP A 9 -5.01 8.94 16.94
C ASP A 9 -6.44 9.35 16.56
N ARG A 10 -7.42 8.56 16.99
CA ARG A 10 -8.84 8.81 16.68
C ARG A 10 -9.39 10.07 17.34
N GLU A 11 -8.72 10.56 18.39
CA GLU A 11 -9.05 11.77 19.12
C GLU A 11 -8.26 12.99 18.61
N GLY A 12 -7.41 12.80 17.58
CA GLY A 12 -6.60 13.86 16.98
C GLY A 12 -5.31 14.17 17.72
N ARG A 13 -4.92 13.36 18.71
CA ARG A 13 -3.66 13.55 19.45
C ARG A 13 -2.47 13.03 18.64
N PRO A 14 -1.31 13.70 18.66
CA PRO A 14 -0.12 13.24 17.95
C PRO A 14 0.31 11.83 18.39
N LEU A 15 0.68 11.02 17.42
CA LEU A 15 1.20 9.68 17.60
C LEU A 15 2.51 9.53 16.82
N GLU A 16 3.49 8.88 17.43
CA GLU A 16 4.70 8.40 16.78
C GLU A 16 4.86 6.90 17.04
N LEU A 17 5.15 6.13 15.99
CA LEU A 17 5.20 4.68 16.04
C LEU A 17 6.42 4.15 15.29
N GLU A 18 7.32 3.49 16.01
CA GLU A 18 8.36 2.65 15.41
C GLU A 18 7.77 1.29 15.03
N ALA A 19 7.95 0.91 13.77
CA ALA A 19 7.44 -0.35 13.25
C ALA A 19 8.54 -1.11 12.51
N GLN A 20 8.55 -2.42 12.69
CA GLN A 20 9.51 -3.32 12.06
C GLN A 20 8.81 -4.53 11.42
N GLY A 21 9.53 -5.21 10.52
CA GLY A 21 9.06 -6.44 9.89
C GLY A 21 7.74 -6.25 9.13
N MET A 22 6.76 -7.10 9.42
CA MET A 22 5.46 -7.08 8.75
C MET A 22 4.66 -5.80 9.04
N LEU A 23 4.72 -5.29 10.27
CA LEU A 23 3.99 -4.07 10.65
C LEU A 23 4.48 -2.86 9.85
N ALA A 24 5.79 -2.74 9.66
CA ALA A 24 6.37 -1.70 8.82
C ALA A 24 5.83 -1.76 7.38
N ILE A 25 5.72 -2.97 6.82
CA ILE A 25 5.24 -3.18 5.44
C ILE A 25 3.76 -2.78 5.31
N ILE A 26 2.92 -3.20 6.27
CA ILE A 26 1.50 -2.87 6.28
C ILE A 26 1.31 -1.35 6.39
N LEU A 27 2.00 -0.69 7.31
CA LEU A 27 1.88 0.76 7.49
C LEU A 27 2.29 1.53 6.23
N GLN A 28 3.35 1.10 5.53
CA GLN A 28 3.73 1.68 4.25
C GLN A 28 2.65 1.45 3.18
N HIS A 29 2.07 0.25 3.10
CA HIS A 29 1.01 -0.08 2.14
C HIS A 29 -0.22 0.80 2.34
N GLU A 30 -0.70 0.92 3.57
CA GLU A 30 -1.86 1.76 3.88
C GLU A 30 -1.55 3.24 3.64
N THR A 31 -0.33 3.69 3.95
CA THR A 31 0.11 5.07 3.68
C THR A 31 0.18 5.37 2.17
N ASP A 32 0.55 4.40 1.35
CA ASP A 32 0.57 4.55 -0.12
C ASP A 32 -0.84 4.73 -0.69
N HIS A 33 -1.85 4.05 -0.12
CA HIS A 33 -3.25 4.26 -0.51
C HIS A 33 -3.70 5.70 -0.28
N LEU A 34 -3.25 6.36 0.79
CA LEU A 34 -3.53 7.78 1.03
C LEU A 34 -2.97 8.70 -0.07
N LYS A 35 -1.95 8.24 -0.79
CA LYS A 35 -1.32 8.94 -1.92
C LYS A 35 -1.87 8.46 -3.27
N GLY A 36 -2.89 7.59 -3.28
CA GLY A 36 -3.45 6.97 -4.48
C GLY A 36 -2.48 6.00 -5.17
N LYS A 37 -1.47 5.50 -4.45
CA LYS A 37 -0.49 4.54 -4.98
C LYS A 37 -0.90 3.13 -4.59
N LEU A 38 -0.85 2.20 -5.54
CA LEU A 38 -1.08 0.79 -5.30
C LEU A 38 0.25 0.04 -5.29
N PHE A 39 0.28 -1.13 -4.64
CA PHE A 39 1.46 -2.00 -4.67
C PHE A 39 1.91 -2.34 -6.11
N ILE A 40 0.97 -2.44 -7.05
CA ILE A 40 1.28 -2.71 -8.46
C ILE A 40 2.02 -1.58 -9.18
N ASP A 41 2.07 -0.38 -8.59
CA ASP A 41 2.84 0.73 -9.13
C ASP A 41 4.34 0.63 -8.77
N HIS A 42 4.69 -0.22 -7.81
CA HIS A 42 6.07 -0.53 -7.43
C HIS A 42 6.67 -1.73 -8.18
N VAL A 43 5.86 -2.48 -8.94
CA VAL A 43 6.36 -3.58 -9.79
C VAL A 43 6.71 -3.09 -11.20
N SER A 44 7.56 -3.84 -11.90
CA SER A 44 7.96 -3.49 -13.27
C SER A 44 6.74 -3.32 -14.20
N ALA A 45 6.87 -2.42 -15.18
CA ALA A 45 5.80 -2.08 -16.12
C ALA A 45 5.20 -3.33 -16.80
N LEU A 46 6.03 -4.30 -17.18
CA LEU A 46 5.59 -5.56 -17.77
C LEU A 46 4.69 -6.37 -16.83
N LYS A 47 5.07 -6.51 -15.56
CA LYS A 47 4.27 -7.24 -14.56
C LYS A 47 2.94 -6.52 -14.29
N ARG A 48 2.96 -5.19 -14.19
CA ARG A 48 1.76 -4.35 -14.03
C ARG A 48 0.78 -4.54 -15.19
N GLN A 49 1.29 -4.58 -16.43
CA GLN A 49 0.48 -4.76 -17.64
C GLN A 49 -0.16 -6.16 -17.69
N LEU A 50 0.59 -7.21 -17.33
CA LEU A 50 0.09 -8.58 -17.23
C LEU A 50 -1.02 -8.70 -16.17
N TYR A 51 -0.82 -8.12 -14.99
CA TYR A 51 -1.82 -8.10 -13.92
C TYR A 51 -3.11 -7.40 -14.37
N THR A 52 -2.98 -6.21 -14.94
CA THR A 52 -4.11 -5.43 -15.45
C THR A 52 -4.91 -6.20 -16.50
N ARG A 53 -4.24 -6.87 -17.44
CA ARG A 53 -4.88 -7.70 -18.47
C ARG A 53 -5.65 -8.87 -17.87
N ARG A 54 -5.07 -9.56 -16.87
CA ARG A 54 -5.74 -10.65 -16.14
C ARG A 54 -6.99 -10.16 -15.41
N MET A 55 -6.90 -9.02 -14.72
CA MET A 55 -8.02 -8.42 -14.00
C MET A 55 -9.17 -8.01 -14.93
N LYS A 56 -8.87 -7.35 -16.07
CA LYS A 56 -9.87 -7.00 -17.08
C LYS A 56 -10.58 -8.23 -17.63
N LYS A 57 -9.86 -9.33 -17.88
CA LYS A 57 -10.47 -10.60 -18.34
C LYS A 57 -11.42 -11.16 -17.29
N LYS A 58 -11.02 -11.17 -16.01
CA LYS A 58 -11.83 -11.67 -14.89
C LYS A 58 -13.10 -10.85 -14.66
N LEU A 59 -13.03 -9.52 -14.87
CA LEU A 59 -14.18 -8.62 -14.78
C LEU A 59 -15.18 -8.82 -15.93
N ARG A 60 -14.71 -9.18 -17.14
CA ARG A 60 -15.59 -9.45 -18.29
C ARG A 60 -16.26 -10.83 -18.27
N SER A 61 -15.74 -11.77 -17.47
CA SER A 61 -16.28 -13.13 -17.34
C SER A 61 -17.21 -13.28 -16.12
N LYS A 62 -17.52 -12.18 -15.44
CA LYS A 62 -18.60 -12.06 -14.48
C LYS A 62 -19.75 -11.31 -15.16
#